data_AF-A0A0G0PPA4-F1
#
_entry.id   AF-A0A0G0PPA4-F1
#
_cell.length_a   1.000
_cell.length_b   1.000
_cell.length_c   1.000
_cell.angle_alpha   90.00
_cell.angle_beta   90.00
_cell.angle_gamma   90.00
#
_symmetry.space_group_name_H-M   'P 1'
#
loop_
_entity.id
_entity.type
_entity.pdbx_description
1 polymer ?
#
loop_
_entity_poly.entity_id
_entity_poly.type
_entity_poly.pdbx_seq_one_letter_code
_entity_poly.pdbx_strand_id
1 'polypeptide(L)'
;MKRIKKQRSKFYDPSSTFPIFLILHNIRSTHNVGSIFRTADAAGVSKIYLTGYTPTTLDRFGRPRKDIAKVALGAEKTIPWEHVPNIKTLLKKLKEEKIEIVALEQAENSIDYKIFKPKNSFALILGNEVGGIEKSIVSVSAGIALFRILDR
;
A
#
# COMPACT_ATOMS: atom_id res chain seq x y z
N MET A 1 42.24 -6.37 -12.83
CA MET A 1 40.80 -6.17 -13.11
C MET A 1 40.36 -4.81 -12.57
N LYS A 2 39.99 -3.86 -13.44
CA LYS A 2 39.56 -2.51 -13.02
C LYS A 2 38.12 -2.57 -12.51
N ARG A 3 37.93 -2.23 -11.24
CA ARG A 3 36.62 -2.15 -10.56
C ARG A 3 35.84 -0.96 -11.14
N ILE A 4 34.84 -1.26 -11.97
CA ILE A 4 33.94 -0.25 -12.56
C ILE A 4 33.15 0.39 -11.41
N LYS A 5 33.43 1.66 -11.10
CA LYS A 5 32.63 2.47 -10.18
C LYS A 5 31.30 2.78 -10.90
N LYS A 6 30.22 2.12 -10.48
CA LYS A 6 28.85 2.41 -10.94
C LYS A 6 28.53 3.87 -10.61
N GLN A 7 28.45 4.74 -11.63
CA GLN A 7 27.99 6.12 -11.48
C GLN A 7 26.58 6.09 -10.88
N ARG A 8 26.42 6.57 -9.64
CA ARG A 8 25.11 6.87 -9.06
C ARG A 8 24.49 7.99 -9.89
N SER A 9 23.25 7.81 -10.35
CA SER A 9 22.53 8.82 -11.14
C SER A 9 22.39 10.11 -10.32
N LYS A 10 22.62 11.26 -10.97
CA LYS A 10 22.59 12.62 -10.40
C LYS A 10 21.22 13.11 -9.89
N PHE A 11 20.22 12.22 -9.74
CA PHE A 11 18.81 12.59 -9.56
C PHE A 11 18.16 12.08 -8.27
N TYR A 12 18.87 11.33 -7.42
CA TYR A 12 18.29 10.84 -6.17
C TYR A 12 18.72 11.72 -4.99
N ASP A 13 17.80 12.57 -4.54
CA ASP A 13 17.87 13.23 -3.25
C ASP A 13 17.01 12.46 -2.24
N PRO A 14 17.61 11.72 -1.28
CA PRO A 14 16.86 10.98 -0.26
C PRO A 14 16.05 11.87 0.69
N SER A 15 16.31 13.18 0.72
CA SER A 15 15.51 14.14 1.51
C SER A 15 14.23 14.61 0.79
N SER A 16 14.05 14.23 -0.48
CA SER A 16 12.92 14.61 -1.34
C SER A 16 11.86 13.51 -1.51
N THR A 17 11.95 12.39 -0.78
CA THR A 17 10.97 11.29 -0.88
C THR A 17 9.95 11.34 0.24
N PHE A 18 8.67 11.49 -0.13
CA PHE A 18 7.57 11.46 0.83
C PHE A 18 7.26 10.02 1.29
N PRO A 19 6.93 9.82 2.58
CA PRO A 19 6.41 8.56 3.08
C PRO A 19 5.23 8.02 2.26
N ILE A 20 5.29 6.73 1.96
CA ILE A 20 4.23 5.99 1.26
C ILE A 20 3.58 5.05 2.26
N PHE A 21 2.26 5.12 2.36
CA PHE A 21 1.46 4.22 3.18
C PHE A 21 0.61 3.32 2.31
N LEU A 22 0.35 2.09 2.75
CA LEU A 22 -0.65 1.22 2.12
C LEU A 22 -1.81 0.97 3.08
N ILE A 23 -3.03 0.92 2.54
CA ILE A 23 -4.22 0.50 3.26
C ILE A 23 -4.76 -0.73 2.54
N LEU A 24 -4.65 -1.90 3.16
CA LEU A 24 -5.22 -3.14 2.64
C LEU A 24 -6.61 -3.29 3.25
N HIS A 25 -7.63 -2.98 2.45
CA HIS A 25 -9.02 -3.00 2.89
C HIS A 25 -9.71 -4.26 2.40
N ASN A 26 -10.25 -5.04 3.34
CA ASN A 26 -11.07 -6.20 3.02
C ASN A 26 -10.39 -7.19 2.03
N ILE A 27 -9.06 -7.35 2.11
CA ILE A 27 -8.32 -8.36 1.35
C ILE A 27 -8.53 -9.72 2.01
N ARG A 28 -9.01 -10.73 1.27
CA ARG A 28 -9.28 -12.05 1.87
C ARG A 28 -8.05 -12.96 1.85
N SER A 29 -7.29 -12.90 0.75
CA SER A 29 -6.21 -13.85 0.49
C SER A 29 -4.97 -13.54 1.33
N THR A 30 -4.55 -14.47 2.17
CA THR A 30 -3.28 -14.40 2.91
C THR A 30 -2.07 -14.39 1.97
N HIS A 31 -2.19 -15.06 0.82
CA HIS A 31 -1.18 -15.00 -0.24
C HIS A 31 -1.06 -13.59 -0.83
N ASN A 32 -2.18 -12.90 -1.09
CA ASN A 32 -2.15 -11.53 -1.60
C ASN A 32 -1.57 -10.58 -0.57
N VAL A 33 -1.97 -10.70 0.69
CA VAL A 33 -1.37 -9.93 1.80
C VAL A 33 0.15 -10.14 1.82
N GLY A 34 0.63 -11.38 1.84
CA GLY A 34 2.06 -11.66 1.83
C GLY A 34 2.80 -11.11 0.61
N SER A 35 2.22 -11.22 -0.59
CA SER A 35 2.79 -10.67 -1.83
C SER A 35 2.89 -9.13 -1.80
N ILE A 36 1.87 -8.48 -1.24
CA ILE A 36 1.85 -7.02 -1.08
C ILE A 36 2.91 -6.59 -0.07
N PHE A 37 3.04 -7.25 1.08
CA PHE A 37 4.13 -6.98 2.03
C PHE A 37 5.50 -7.09 1.36
N ARG A 38 5.75 -8.17 0.60
CA ARG A 38 7.02 -8.37 -0.10
C ARG A 38 7.30 -7.26 -1.12
N THR A 39 6.27 -6.83 -1.86
CA THR A 39 6.37 -5.75 -2.84
C THR A 39 6.61 -4.41 -2.17
N ALA A 40 5.92 -4.16 -1.06
CA ALA A 40 6.01 -2.94 -0.26
C ALA A 40 7.42 -2.73 0.33
N ASP A 41 8.09 -3.80 0.75
CA ASP A 41 9.46 -3.76 1.28
C ASP A 41 10.44 -3.29 0.19
N ALA A 42 10.31 -3.87 -1.00
CA ALA A 42 11.11 -3.48 -2.16
C ALA A 42 10.77 -2.07 -2.70
N ALA A 43 9.53 -1.62 -2.52
CA ALA A 43 9.04 -0.32 -2.96
C ALA A 43 9.29 0.82 -1.97
N GLY A 44 9.84 0.54 -0.77
CA GLY A 44 10.11 1.56 0.24
C GLY A 44 8.86 2.10 0.94
N VAL A 45 7.82 1.28 1.08
CA VAL A 45 6.61 1.63 1.84
C VAL A 45 6.96 1.83 3.32
N SER A 46 6.53 2.96 3.87
CA SER A 46 6.80 3.34 5.27
C SER A 46 5.96 2.56 6.28
N LYS A 47 4.70 2.27 5.96
CA LYS A 47 3.79 1.52 6.86
C LYS A 47 2.58 0.94 6.12
N ILE A 48 2.09 -0.19 6.60
CA ILE A 48 0.88 -0.86 6.09
C ILE A 48 -0.23 -0.84 7.15
N TYR A 49 -1.43 -0.45 6.75
CA TYR A 49 -2.63 -0.56 7.55
C TYR A 49 -3.47 -1.72 7.04
N LEU A 50 -3.79 -2.67 7.91
CA LEU A 50 -4.69 -3.78 7.61
C LEU A 50 -6.06 -3.42 8.16
N THR A 51 -7.10 -3.40 7.33
CA THR A 51 -8.42 -2.93 7.75
C THR A 51 -9.54 -3.89 7.39
N GLY A 52 -10.66 -3.76 8.11
CA GLY A 52 -11.78 -4.69 8.01
C GLY A 52 -11.35 -6.12 8.34
N TYR A 53 -11.74 -7.08 7.50
CA TYR A 53 -11.44 -8.51 7.71
C TYR A 53 -10.09 -8.95 7.12
N THR A 54 -9.24 -8.01 6.67
CA THR A 54 -7.91 -8.34 6.15
C THR A 54 -7.09 -9.12 7.18
N PRO A 55 -6.53 -10.29 6.83
CA PRO A 55 -5.78 -11.10 7.79
C PRO A 55 -4.49 -10.39 8.21
N THR A 56 -4.24 -10.39 9.52
CA THR A 56 -3.00 -9.88 10.12
C THR A 56 -1.84 -10.85 9.93
N THR A 57 -0.60 -10.36 10.00
CA THR A 57 0.60 -11.21 9.84
C THR A 57 0.85 -12.10 11.07
N LEU A 58 0.15 -11.84 12.17
CA LEU A 58 0.17 -12.61 13.41
C LEU A 58 -1.16 -13.35 13.62
N ASP A 59 -1.10 -14.53 14.23
CA ASP A 59 -2.28 -15.26 14.71
C ASP A 59 -2.81 -14.67 16.02
N ARG A 60 -3.92 -15.23 16.53
CA ARG A 60 -4.56 -14.78 17.78
C ARG A 60 -3.69 -14.90 19.04
N PHE A 61 -2.57 -15.61 18.95
CA PHE A 61 -1.60 -15.78 20.04
C PHE A 61 -0.34 -14.94 19.81
N GLY A 62 -0.34 -14.03 18.83
CA GLY A 62 0.80 -13.18 18.51
C GLY A 62 1.92 -13.89 17.77
N ARG A 63 1.69 -15.09 17.21
CA ARG A 63 2.71 -15.86 16.49
C ARG A 63 2.64 -15.57 14.99
N PRO A 64 3.76 -15.56 14.26
CA PRO A 64 3.75 -15.37 12.81
C PRO A 64 2.88 -16.39 12.09
N ARG A 65 2.00 -15.90 11.22
CA ARG A 65 1.20 -16.73 10.34
C ARG A 65 2.05 -17.31 9.22
N LYS A 66 2.21 -18.64 9.20
CA LYS A 66 3.08 -19.35 8.25
C LYS A 66 2.68 -19.14 6.78
N ASP A 67 1.38 -19.04 6.51
CA ASP A 67 0.82 -18.82 5.18
C ASP A 67 1.19 -17.44 4.61
N ILE A 68 1.18 -16.40 5.43
CA ILE A 68 1.63 -15.05 5.04
C ILE A 68 3.17 -15.00 4.98
N ALA A 69 3.85 -15.48 6.02
CA ALA A 69 5.31 -15.39 6.15
C ALA A 69 6.05 -16.11 5.00
N LYS A 70 5.52 -17.24 4.51
CA LYS A 70 6.08 -17.97 3.37
C LYS A 70 6.12 -17.13 2.08
N VAL A 71 5.20 -16.18 1.93
CA VAL A 71 5.10 -15.33 0.73
C VAL A 71 5.78 -13.97 0.95
N ALA A 72 5.64 -13.41 2.14
CA ALA A 72 6.24 -12.13 2.53
C ALA A 72 7.77 -12.19 2.67
N LEU A 73 8.33 -13.36 2.97
CA LEU A 73 9.77 -13.61 3.07
C LEU A 73 10.51 -12.68 4.05
N GLY A 74 9.88 -12.34 5.17
CA GLY A 74 10.47 -11.49 6.21
C GLY A 74 10.00 -10.04 6.15
N ALA A 75 9.38 -9.61 5.04
CA ALA A 75 8.81 -8.27 4.91
C ALA A 75 7.75 -7.97 5.98
N GLU A 76 7.05 -9.00 6.47
CA GLU A 76 6.06 -8.89 7.55
C GLU A 76 6.67 -8.49 8.91
N LYS A 77 8.00 -8.54 9.02
CA LYS A 77 8.77 -8.18 10.22
C LYS A 77 9.51 -6.86 10.08
N THR A 78 9.81 -6.42 8.85
CA THR A 78 10.57 -5.20 8.57
C THR A 78 9.66 -4.00 8.38
N ILE A 79 8.54 -4.16 7.69
CA ILE A 79 7.59 -3.08 7.45
C ILE A 79 6.71 -2.89 8.69
N PRO A 80 6.67 -1.69 9.29
CA PRO A 80 5.70 -1.37 10.32
C PRO A 80 4.28 -1.60 9.80
N TRP A 81 3.42 -2.25 10.59
CA TRP A 81 2.02 -2.38 10.26
C TRP A 81 1.14 -2.32 11.50
N GLU A 82 -0.12 -1.94 11.32
CA GLU A 82 -1.13 -2.02 12.37
C GLU A 82 -2.48 -2.48 11.80
N HIS A 83 -3.27 -3.17 12.62
CA HIS A 83 -4.65 -3.51 12.27
C HIS A 83 -5.60 -2.43 12.78
N VAL A 84 -6.37 -1.85 11.87
CA VAL A 84 -7.40 -0.85 12.18
C VAL A 84 -8.74 -1.36 11.66
N PRO A 85 -9.61 -1.91 12.52
CA PRO A 85 -10.86 -2.54 12.06
C PRO A 85 -11.75 -1.62 11.23
N ASN A 86 -11.84 -0.34 11.60
CA ASN A 86 -12.69 0.64 10.93
C ASN A 86 -11.87 1.57 10.02
N ILE A 87 -12.05 1.41 8.70
CA ILE A 87 -11.36 2.24 7.72
C ILE A 87 -11.76 3.72 7.80
N LYS A 88 -13.00 4.06 8.14
CA LYS A 88 -13.44 5.47 8.22
C LYS A 88 -12.67 6.24 9.29
N THR A 89 -12.43 5.61 10.43
CA THR A 89 -11.61 6.17 11.51
C THR A 89 -10.17 6.37 11.05
N LEU A 90 -9.59 5.40 10.33
CA LEU A 90 -8.26 5.52 9.75
C LEU A 90 -8.17 6.67 8.75
N LEU A 91 -9.10 6.76 7.80
CA LEU A 91 -9.11 7.82 6.80
C LEU A 91 -9.23 9.21 7.42
N LYS A 92 -10.03 9.36 8.48
CA LYS A 92 -10.12 10.61 9.24
C LYS A 92 -8.78 10.99 9.86
N LYS A 93 -8.14 10.04 10.56
CA LYS A 93 -6.80 10.23 11.17
C LYS A 93 -5.76 10.64 10.12
N LEU A 94 -5.67 9.92 9.01
CA LEU A 94 -4.67 10.21 7.96
C LEU A 94 -4.91 11.58 7.32
N LYS A 95 -6.17 12.00 7.14
CA LYS A 95 -6.50 13.35 6.67
C LYS A 95 -6.06 14.44 7.67
N GLU A 96 -6.26 14.22 8.96
CA GLU A 96 -5.78 15.13 10.02
C GLU A 96 -4.25 15.23 10.04
N GLU A 97 -3.57 14.12 9.72
CA GLU A 97 -2.11 14.04 9.53
C GLU A 97 -1.64 14.61 8.17
N LYS A 98 -2.54 15.18 7.37
CA LYS A 98 -2.27 15.73 6.02
C LYS A 98 -1.70 14.71 5.04
N ILE A 99 -2.02 13.43 5.21
CA ILE A 99 -1.67 12.36 4.28
C ILE A 99 -2.75 12.28 3.21
N GLU A 100 -2.33 12.35 1.95
CA GLU A 100 -3.23 12.28 0.80
C GLU A 100 -3.79 10.86 0.65
N ILE A 101 -5.09 10.72 0.44
CA ILE A 101 -5.73 9.41 0.26
C ILE A 101 -5.90 9.13 -1.23
N VAL A 102 -5.32 8.02 -1.70
CA VAL A 102 -5.37 7.59 -3.10
C VAL A 102 -6.03 6.22 -3.16
N ALA A 103 -7.12 6.08 -3.91
CA ALA A 103 -7.75 4.78 -4.14
C ALA A 103 -7.17 4.13 -5.40
N LEU A 104 -6.72 2.87 -5.31
CA LEU A 104 -6.35 2.06 -6.47
C LEU A 104 -7.60 1.33 -6.98
N GLU A 105 -8.41 2.02 -7.78
CA GLU A 105 -9.71 1.52 -8.26
C GLU A 105 -10.08 2.11 -9.61
N GLN A 106 -10.94 1.41 -10.36
CA GLN A 106 -11.54 1.95 -11.58
C GLN A 106 -12.72 2.87 -11.25
N ALA A 107 -12.59 4.15 -11.60
CA ALA A 107 -13.68 5.11 -11.53
C ALA A 107 -13.64 6.07 -12.74
N GLU A 108 -14.77 6.65 -13.09
CA GLU A 108 -14.92 7.54 -14.27
C GLU A 108 -13.92 8.70 -14.28
N ASN A 109 -13.55 9.24 -13.11
CA ASN A 109 -12.63 10.36 -12.95
C ASN A 109 -11.23 9.94 -12.47
N SER A 110 -10.80 8.71 -12.78
CA SER A 110 -9.48 8.20 -12.37
C SER A 110 -8.33 8.80 -13.19
N ILE A 111 -7.21 9.02 -12.52
CA ILE A 111 -5.94 9.50 -13.09
C ILE A 111 -5.06 8.28 -13.39
N ASP A 112 -4.44 8.22 -14.57
CA ASP A 112 -3.48 7.14 -14.89
C ASP A 112 -2.31 7.16 -13.90
N TYR A 113 -1.98 6.00 -13.30
CA TYR A 113 -0.86 5.86 -12.37
C TYR A 113 0.47 6.35 -12.95
N LYS A 114 0.64 6.32 -14.29
CA LYS A 114 1.86 6.78 -14.98
C LYS A 114 2.05 8.30 -14.91
N ILE A 115 0.95 9.05 -14.80
CA ILE A 115 0.98 10.51 -14.69
C ILE A 115 0.73 11.00 -13.27
N PHE A 116 0.31 10.11 -12.37
CA PHE A 116 0.20 10.40 -10.95
C PHE A 116 1.57 10.76 -10.36
N LYS A 117 1.69 11.99 -9.87
CA LYS A 117 2.91 12.50 -9.24
C LYS A 117 2.56 13.01 -7.83
N PRO A 118 2.79 12.21 -6.77
CA PRO A 118 2.49 12.63 -5.42
C PRO A 118 3.35 13.85 -5.06
N LYS A 119 2.72 14.88 -4.51
CA LYS A 119 3.40 16.10 -4.05
C LYS A 119 3.70 16.09 -2.55
N ASN A 120 3.14 15.12 -1.83
CA ASN A 120 3.24 14.94 -0.38
C ASN A 120 3.16 13.44 -0.05
N SER A 121 3.21 13.11 1.24
CA SER A 121 2.92 11.77 1.74
C SER A 121 1.52 11.33 1.34
N PHE A 122 1.38 10.07 0.95
CA PHE A 122 0.08 9.53 0.55
C PHE A 122 -0.12 8.11 1.04
N ALA A 123 -1.39 7.74 1.21
CA ALA A 123 -1.84 6.40 1.51
C ALA A 123 -2.60 5.83 0.31
N LEU A 124 -2.08 4.74 -0.26
CA LEU A 124 -2.73 4.01 -1.34
C LEU A 124 -3.65 2.92 -0.77
N ILE A 125 -4.93 2.98 -1.10
CA ILE A 125 -5.92 1.96 -0.71
C ILE A 125 -5.99 0.88 -1.78
N LEU A 126 -5.89 -0.37 -1.36
CA LEU A 126 -6.15 -1.56 -2.17
C LEU A 126 -7.38 -2.27 -1.59
N GLY A 127 -8.35 -2.55 -2.45
CA GLY A 127 -9.64 -3.14 -2.08
C GLY A 127 -9.74 -4.64 -2.33
N ASN A 128 -10.91 -5.18 -2.01
CA ASN A 128 -11.24 -6.60 -2.14
C ASN A 128 -11.02 -7.11 -3.57
N GLU A 129 -10.58 -8.37 -3.71
CA GLU A 129 -10.26 -8.98 -5.00
C GLU A 129 -11.44 -9.05 -5.98
N VAL A 130 -12.67 -9.09 -5.47
CA VAL A 130 -13.90 -9.24 -6.26
C VAL A 130 -14.71 -7.94 -6.24
N GLY A 131 -14.93 -7.39 -5.05
CA GLY A 131 -15.78 -6.22 -4.84
C GLY A 131 -15.07 -4.88 -4.97
N GLY A 132 -13.73 -4.87 -5.10
CA GLY A 132 -12.94 -3.65 -5.12
C GLY A 132 -13.06 -2.85 -3.83
N ILE A 133 -12.98 -1.53 -3.96
CA ILE A 133 -13.18 -0.55 -2.89
C ILE A 133 -14.62 -0.04 -2.92
N GLU A 134 -15.28 0.01 -1.76
CA GLU A 134 -16.64 0.53 -1.64
C GLU A 134 -16.72 1.99 -2.12
N LYS A 135 -17.73 2.34 -2.94
CA LYS A 135 -17.89 3.68 -3.52
C LYS A 135 -17.79 4.81 -2.48
N SER A 136 -18.34 4.60 -1.28
CA SER A 136 -18.28 5.58 -0.19
C SER A 136 -16.85 5.92 0.27
N ILE A 137 -15.89 5.01 0.10
CA ILE A 137 -14.47 5.20 0.41
C ILE A 137 -13.76 5.86 -0.79
N VAL A 138 -14.10 5.44 -2.01
CA VAL A 138 -13.58 6.06 -3.23
C VAL A 138 -13.94 7.56 -3.28
N SER A 139 -15.18 7.91 -2.98
CA SER A 139 -15.67 9.31 -3.01
C SER A 139 -14.97 10.25 -2.03
N VAL A 140 -14.33 9.73 -0.97
CA VAL A 140 -13.60 10.56 0.01
C VAL A 140 -12.10 10.61 -0.25
N SER A 141 -11.61 9.94 -1.30
CA SER A 141 -10.21 9.92 -1.72
C SER A 141 -9.89 11.16 -2.54
N ALA A 142 -8.71 11.76 -2.32
CA ALA A 142 -8.28 12.98 -3.00
C ALA A 142 -7.82 12.72 -4.43
N GLY A 143 -7.36 11.49 -4.71
CA GLY A 143 -7.06 11.00 -6.05
C GLY A 143 -7.53 9.55 -6.22
N ILE A 144 -7.84 9.18 -7.47
CA ILE A 144 -8.12 7.80 -7.85
C ILE A 144 -7.04 7.43 -8.87
N ALA A 145 -6.17 6.49 -8.53
CA ALA A 145 -5.15 6.00 -9.45
C ALA A 145 -5.72 4.81 -10.22
N LEU A 146 -5.81 4.94 -11.54
CA LEU A 146 -6.23 3.88 -12.44
C LEU A 146 -5.09 2.86 -12.60
N PHE A 147 -5.35 1.58 -12.30
CA PHE A 147 -4.57 0.47 -12.86
C PHE A 147 -5.36 -0.11 -14.03
N ARG A 148 -5.03 0.30 -15.25
CA ARG A 148 -5.54 -0.36 -16.44
C ARG A 148 -4.72 -1.64 -16.60
N ILE A 149 -5.29 -2.78 -16.20
CA ILE A 149 -4.78 -4.07 -16.70
C ILE A 149 -4.91 -3.94 -18.21
N LEU A 150 -3.78 -3.92 -18.92
CA LEU A 150 -3.80 -4.02 -20.37
C LEU A 150 -4.48 -5.35 -20.67
N ASP A 151 -5.68 -5.28 -21.25
CA ASP A 151 -6.27 -6.45 -21.89
C ASP A 151 -5.19 -7.07 -22.78
N ARG A 152 -4.94 -8.36 -22.57
CA ARG A 152 -4.05 -9.14 -23.42
C ARG A 152 -4.69 -9.35 -24.77
#